data_AF-A0A377V3Q7-F1
#
_entry.id   AF-A0A377V3Q7-F1
#
_cell.length_a   1.000
_cell.length_b   1.000
_cell.length_c   1.000
_cell.angle_alpha   90.00
_cell.angle_beta   90.00
_cell.angle_gamma   90.00
#
_symmetry.space_group_name_H-M   'P 1'
#
loop_
_entity.id
_entity.type
_entity.pdbx_description
1 polymer ?
#
loop_
_entity_poly.entity_id
_entity_poly.type
_entity_poly.pdbx_seq_one_letter_code
_entity_poly.pdbx_strand_id
1 'polypeptide(L)'
;MRTKHTWQINTLGRDVIPIMNNIANLPGGHKPLNFTHILADGSLRHVQTYAGPVVLYNIRLMLCIIHDITEEVHLKKELEFSAAHDPLTGLLNRRSFTVWLRRQLLSPGVIVCC
;
A
#
# COMPACT_ATOMS: atom_id res chain seq x y z
N MET A 1 -22.92 19.19 -4.84
CA MET A 1 -21.55 18.64 -4.70
C MET A 1 -21.28 18.43 -3.22
N ARG A 2 -21.04 17.21 -2.75
CA ARG A 2 -20.70 16.98 -1.32
C ARG A 2 -19.22 17.27 -1.13
N THR A 3 -18.89 18.33 -0.41
CA THR A 3 -17.52 18.63 -0.03
C THR A 3 -17.10 17.63 1.05
N LYS A 4 -16.04 16.87 0.78
CA LYS A 4 -15.42 15.95 1.75
C LYS A 4 -13.97 16.33 1.90
N HIS A 5 -13.49 16.31 3.12
CA HIS A 5 -12.08 16.45 3.40
C HIS A 5 -11.34 15.14 3.14
N THR A 6 -10.07 15.22 2.76
CA THR A 6 -9.23 14.05 2.46
C THR A 6 -9.16 13.03 3.61
N TRP A 7 -9.23 13.47 4.88
CA TRP A 7 -9.24 12.57 6.03
C TRP A 7 -10.57 11.84 6.23
N GLN A 8 -11.67 12.32 5.64
CA GLN A 8 -12.97 11.67 5.74
C GLN A 8 -13.12 10.50 4.77
N ILE A 9 -12.29 10.47 3.73
CA ILE A 9 -12.28 9.42 2.71
C ILE A 9 -11.10 8.47 2.89
N ASN A 10 -10.20 8.73 3.83
CA ASN A 10 -8.97 7.95 4.02
C ASN A 10 -9.05 7.19 5.36
N THR A 11 -8.67 5.91 5.38
CA THR A 11 -8.71 5.10 6.60
C THR A 11 -7.73 5.57 7.67
N LEU A 12 -6.72 6.36 7.32
CA LEU A 12 -5.82 7.02 8.27
C LEU A 12 -6.51 8.14 9.05
N GLY A 13 -7.72 8.54 8.66
CA GLY A 13 -8.39 9.67 9.29
C GLY A 13 -7.51 10.92 9.24
N ARG A 14 -7.40 11.62 10.37
CA ARG A 14 -6.62 12.88 10.45
C ARG A 14 -5.10 12.67 10.35
N ASP A 15 -4.61 11.44 10.48
CA ASP A 15 -3.17 11.14 10.35
C ASP A 15 -2.67 11.32 8.90
N VAL A 16 -3.58 11.50 7.94
CA VAL A 16 -3.24 11.90 6.57
C VAL A 16 -2.81 13.37 6.47
N ILE A 17 -3.17 14.22 7.44
CA ILE A 17 -2.94 15.68 7.36
C ILE A 17 -1.45 16.03 7.30
N PRO A 18 -0.56 15.49 8.16
CA PRO A 18 0.87 15.75 8.06
C PRO A 18 1.46 15.33 6.71
N ILE A 19 0.99 14.22 6.15
CA ILE A 19 1.40 13.72 4.83
C ILE A 19 1.05 14.75 3.75
N MET A 20 -0.20 15.22 3.76
CA MET A 20 -0.69 16.21 2.79
C MET A 20 0.00 17.57 2.93
N ASN A 21 0.30 18.00 4.16
CA ASN A 21 1.06 19.23 4.41
C ASN A 21 2.49 19.12 3.85
N ASN A 22 3.15 17.98 4.02
CA ASN A 22 4.48 17.74 3.47
C ASN A 22 4.45 17.78 1.93
N ILE A 23 3.49 17.09 1.31
CA ILE A 23 3.32 17.09 -0.15
C ILE A 23 3.06 18.50 -0.68
N ALA A 24 2.21 19.26 0.00
CA ALA A 24 1.90 20.62 -0.40
C ALA A 24 3.16 21.49 -0.51
N ASN A 25 4.15 21.27 0.35
CA ASN A 25 5.40 22.03 0.42
C ASN A 25 6.51 21.55 -0.54
N LEU A 26 6.27 20.50 -1.31
CA LEU A 26 7.26 20.04 -2.29
C LEU A 26 7.34 20.99 -3.49
N PRO A 27 8.54 21.19 -4.08
CA PRO A 27 8.72 22.04 -5.26
C PRO A 27 8.15 21.43 -6.55
N GLY A 28 7.65 20.19 -6.51
CA GLY A 28 7.12 19.46 -7.66
C GLY A 28 6.35 18.21 -7.22
N GLY A 29 6.11 17.30 -8.16
CA GLY A 29 5.37 16.05 -7.90
C GLY A 29 6.08 15.11 -6.93
N HIS A 30 5.32 14.37 -6.13
CA HIS A 30 5.80 13.30 -5.27
C HIS A 30 5.65 11.92 -5.96
N LYS A 31 6.39 10.91 -5.50
CA LYS A 31 6.13 9.50 -5.89
C LYS A 31 4.67 9.12 -5.56
N PRO A 32 4.05 8.17 -6.25
CA PRO A 32 2.73 7.71 -5.87
C PRO A 32 2.70 7.22 -4.41
N LEU A 33 1.68 7.62 -3.67
CA LEU A 33 1.42 7.17 -2.31
C LEU A 33 0.25 6.20 -2.31
N ASN A 34 0.40 5.09 -1.59
CA ASN A 34 -0.68 4.11 -1.48
C ASN A 34 -1.49 4.39 -0.21
N PHE A 35 -2.81 4.42 -0.37
CA PHE A 35 -3.75 4.58 0.74
C PHE A 35 -4.87 3.54 0.63
N THR A 36 -5.67 3.45 1.68
CA THR A 36 -6.98 2.80 1.61
C THR A 36 -8.04 3.88 1.76
N HIS A 37 -8.91 3.99 0.76
CA HIS A 37 -10.01 4.95 0.74
C HIS A 37 -11.35 4.28 1.07
N ILE A 38 -12.26 5.06 1.64
CA ILE A 38 -13.62 4.66 2.00
C ILE A 38 -14.57 5.29 0.97
N LEU A 39 -15.27 4.47 0.19
CA LEU A 39 -16.28 4.92 -0.77
C LEU A 39 -17.58 5.35 -0.07
N ALA A 40 -18.49 5.94 -0.84
CA ALA A 40 -19.76 6.45 -0.32
C ALA A 40 -20.67 5.36 0.29
N ASP A 41 -20.53 4.12 -0.19
CA ASP A 41 -21.22 2.92 0.33
C ASP A 41 -20.49 2.29 1.54
N GLY A 42 -19.35 2.85 1.95
CA GLY A 42 -18.51 2.34 3.03
C GLY A 42 -17.51 1.27 2.59
N SER A 43 -17.51 0.84 1.33
CA SER A 43 -16.53 -0.13 0.83
C SER A 43 -15.12 0.46 0.80
N LEU A 44 -14.12 -0.41 0.98
CA LEU A 44 -12.72 -0.02 1.00
C LEU A 44 -12.07 -0.25 -0.36
N ARG A 45 -11.27 0.72 -0.81
CA ARG A 45 -10.45 0.61 -2.02
C ARG A 45 -9.00 0.87 -1.72
N HIS A 46 -8.12 0.00 -2.21
CA HIS A 46 -6.70 0.32 -2.26
C HIS A 46 -6.50 1.31 -3.40
N VAL A 47 -5.87 2.43 -3.11
CA VAL A 47 -5.66 3.47 -4.11
C VAL A 47 -4.20 3.90 -4.16
N GLN A 48 -3.79 4.28 -5.36
CA GLN A 48 -2.52 4.93 -5.62
C GLN A 48 -2.77 6.40 -5.97
N THR A 49 -2.30 7.28 -5.11
CA THR A 49 -2.54 8.73 -5.21
C THR A 49 -1.28 9.46 -5.65
N TYR A 50 -1.40 10.23 -6.71
CA TYR A 50 -0.42 11.20 -7.17
C TYR A 50 -0.89 12.58 -6.70
N ALA A 51 -0.15 13.20 -5.80
CA ALA A 51 -0.51 14.50 -5.24
C ALA A 51 0.65 15.49 -5.36
N GLY A 52 0.31 16.74 -5.61
CA GLY A 52 1.29 17.83 -5.70
C GLY A 52 0.64 19.21 -5.73
N PRO A 53 1.39 20.26 -5.35
CA PRO A 53 0.90 21.62 -5.46
C PRO A 53 0.87 22.05 -6.93
N VAL A 54 -0.17 22.78 -7.31
CA VAL A 54 -0.27 23.46 -8.59
C VAL A 54 -0.69 24.91 -8.36
N VAL A 55 -0.22 25.82 -9.20
CA VAL A 55 -0.66 27.22 -9.17
C VAL A 55 -1.56 27.45 -10.38
N LEU A 56 -2.82 27.79 -10.12
CA LEU A 56 -3.80 28.10 -11.15
C LEU A 56 -4.42 29.46 -10.84
N TYR A 57 -4.39 30.39 -11.79
CA TYR A 57 -4.88 31.76 -11.61
C TYR A 57 -4.33 32.44 -10.34
N ASN A 58 -3.04 32.25 -10.06
CA ASN A 58 -2.36 32.80 -8.88
C ASN A 58 -2.89 32.24 -7.53
N ILE A 59 -3.63 31.13 -7.55
CA ILE A 59 -4.10 30.41 -6.36
C ILE A 59 -3.34 29.08 -6.27
N ARG A 60 -2.77 28.80 -5.11
CA ARG A 60 -2.10 27.52 -4.83
C ARG A 60 -3.14 26.48 -4.44
N LEU A 61 -3.23 25.42 -5.25
CA LEU A 61 -4.13 24.29 -5.07
C LEU A 61 -3.32 23.01 -4.90
N MET A 62 -3.99 21.97 -4.41
CA MET A 62 -3.45 20.61 -4.39
C MET A 62 -4.15 19.80 -5.47
N LEU A 63 -3.40 19.36 -6.47
CA LEU A 63 -3.89 18.42 -7.48
C LEU A 63 -3.68 17.01 -6.96
N CYS A 64 -4.75 16.21 -6.93
CA CYS A 64 -4.70 14.80 -6.54
C CYS A 64 -5.32 13.95 -7.64
N ILE A 65 -4.56 13.00 -8.18
CA ILE A 65 -5.02 11.96 -9.11
C ILE A 65 -5.03 10.64 -8.36
N ILE A 66 -6.18 9.98 -8.29
CA ILE A 66 -6.38 8.75 -7.51
C ILE A 66 -6.68 7.61 -8.49
N HIS A 67 -5.83 6.59 -8.49
CA HIS A 67 -6.06 5.35 -9.23
C HIS A 67 -6.53 4.27 -8.25
N ASP A 68 -7.64 3.61 -8.55
CA ASP A 68 -8.02 2.38 -7.83
C ASP A 68 -7.07 1.27 -8.27
N ILE A 69 -6.42 0.63 -7.29
CA ILE A 69 -5.47 -0.47 -7.50
C ILE A 69 -5.88 -1.72 -6.71
N THR A 70 -7.18 -1.83 -6.36
CA THR A 70 -7.68 -2.89 -5.48
C THR A 70 -7.49 -4.28 -6.11
N GLU A 71 -7.77 -4.41 -7.40
CA GLU A 71 -7.64 -5.67 -8.12
C GLU A 71 -6.17 -6.07 -8.27
N GLU A 72 -5.29 -5.12 -8.58
CA GLU A 72 -3.85 -5.33 -8.71
C GLU A 72 -3.23 -5.77 -7.39
N VAL A 73 -3.64 -5.17 -6.26
CA VAL A 73 -3.21 -5.61 -4.92
C VAL A 73 -3.71 -7.01 -4.62
N HIS A 74 -4.94 -7.36 -5.02
CA HIS A 74 -5.51 -8.70 -4.81
C HIS A 74 -4.77 -9.76 -5.64
N LEU A 75 -4.63 -9.54 -6.94
CA LEU A 75 -3.91 -10.44 -7.86
C LEU A 75 -2.45 -10.63 -7.45
N LYS A 76 -1.79 -9.55 -7.00
CA LYS A 76 -0.42 -9.64 -6.48
C LYS A 76 -0.34 -10.54 -5.25
N LYS A 77 -1.28 -10.41 -4.30
CA LYS A 77 -1.33 -11.28 -3.11
C LYS A 77 -1.59 -12.73 -3.48
N GLU A 78 -2.48 -12.98 -4.43
CA GLU A 78 -2.76 -14.34 -4.91
C GLU A 78 -1.55 -14.96 -5.61
N LEU A 79 -0.86 -14.18 -6.44
CA LEU A 79 0.38 -14.60 -7.08
C LEU A 79 1.48 -14.89 -6.06
N GLU A 80 1.66 -14.02 -5.06
CA GLU A 80 2.63 -14.23 -3.97
C GLU A 80 2.30 -15.48 -3.15
N PHE A 81 1.02 -15.70 -2.84
CA PHE A 81 0.57 -16.90 -2.15
C PHE A 81 0.83 -18.16 -2.97
N SER A 82 0.41 -18.18 -4.24
CA SER A 82 0.64 -19.32 -5.15
C SER A 82 2.13 -19.60 -5.37
N ALA A 83 2.96 -18.57 -5.47
CA ALA A 83 4.41 -18.72 -5.58
C ALA A 83 5.06 -19.30 -4.31
N ALA A 84 4.44 -19.11 -3.14
CA ALA A 84 4.96 -19.56 -1.86
C ALA A 84 4.36 -20.87 -1.34
N HIS A 85 3.15 -21.24 -1.78
CA HIS A 85 2.35 -22.34 -1.25
C HIS A 85 2.09 -23.42 -2.30
N ASP A 86 1.81 -24.64 -1.83
CA ASP A 86 1.32 -25.75 -2.63
C ASP A 86 -0.19 -25.57 -2.88
N PRO A 87 -0.67 -25.63 -4.15
CA PRO A 87 -2.05 -25.30 -4.49
C PRO A 87 -3.07 -26.32 -3.97
N LEU A 88 -2.66 -27.56 -3.68
CA LEU A 88 -3.58 -28.60 -3.19
C LEU A 88 -3.83 -28.48 -1.69
N THR A 89 -2.80 -28.14 -0.92
CA THR A 89 -2.83 -28.16 0.54
C THR A 89 -2.83 -26.78 1.20
N GLY A 90 -2.43 -25.73 0.47
CA GLY A 90 -2.21 -24.39 1.03
C GLY A 90 -1.01 -24.31 1.98
N LEU A 91 -0.23 -25.37 2.14
CA LEU A 91 1.01 -25.38 2.92
C LEU A 91 2.16 -24.76 2.12
N LEU A 92 3.28 -24.42 2.78
CA LEU A 92 4.46 -23.93 2.06
C LEU A 92 4.92 -24.95 1.02
N ASN A 93 5.17 -24.48 -0.21
CA ASN A 93 5.77 -25.34 -1.21
C ASN A 93 7.22 -25.65 -0.86
N ARG A 94 7.78 -26.65 -1.54
CA ARG A 94 9.14 -27.15 -1.26
C ARG A 94 10.20 -26.04 -1.27
N ARG A 95 10.13 -25.09 -2.22
CA ARG A 95 11.09 -23.99 -2.33
C ARG A 95 11.00 -23.07 -1.13
N SER A 96 9.80 -22.63 -0.77
CA SER A 96 9.56 -21.73 0.36
C SER A 96 9.88 -22.38 1.69
N PHE A 97 9.52 -23.67 1.87
CA PHE A 97 9.88 -24.44 3.05
C PHE A 97 11.40 -24.55 3.22
N THR A 98 12.13 -24.79 2.12
CA THR A 98 13.61 -24.85 2.16
C THR A 98 14.22 -23.51 2.58
N VAL A 99 13.72 -22.39 2.05
CA VAL A 99 14.18 -21.05 2.43
C VAL A 99 13.87 -20.74 3.89
N TRP A 100 12.66 -21.07 4.34
CA TRP A 100 12.24 -20.92 5.73
C TRP A 100 13.11 -21.75 6.68
N LEU A 101 13.34 -23.03 6.37
CA LEU A 101 14.14 -23.93 7.19
C LEU A 101 15.59 -23.43 7.29
N ARG A 102 16.17 -22.99 6.16
CA ARG A 102 17.51 -22.40 6.12
C ARG A 102 17.62 -21.14 6.99
N ARG A 103 16.60 -20.26 6.99
CA ARG A 103 16.58 -19.08 7.87
C ARG A 103 16.55 -19.46 9.35
N GLN A 104 15.80 -20.51 9.70
CA GLN A 104 15.68 -20.95 11.09
C GLN A 104 16.94 -21.67 11.59
N LEU A 105 17.53 -22.55 10.78
CA LEU A 105 18.75 -23.30 11.13
C LEU A 105 20.02 -22.43 11.12
N LEU A 106 20.05 -21.32 10.37
CA LEU A 106 21.17 -20.36 10.38
C LEU A 106 20.96 -19.19 11.36
N SER A 107 19.91 -19.22 12.17
CA SER A 107 19.74 -18.26 13.26
C SER A 107 20.75 -18.57 14.40
N PRO A 108 21.35 -17.56 15.06
CA PRO A 108 22.31 -17.81 16.12
C PRO A 108 21.62 -18.54 17.28
N GLY A 109 21.87 -19.84 17.40
CA GLY A 109 21.29 -20.68 18.45
C GLY A 109 21.02 -22.14 18.07
N VAL A 110 21.00 -22.50 16.77
CA VAL A 110 20.82 -23.90 16.37
C VAL A 110 22.16 -24.54 16.04
N ILE A 111 22.70 -25.31 17.01
CA ILE A 111 23.84 -26.20 16.78
C ILE A 111 23.29 -27.42 16.02
N VAL A 112 23.53 -27.48 14.71
CA VAL A 112 23.35 -28.72 13.94
C VAL A 112 24.57 -29.60 14.20
N CYS A 113 24.51 -30.46 15.21
CA CYS A 113 25.50 -31.53 15.36
C CYS A 113 25.35 -32.50 14.19
N CYS A 114 26.47 -32.72 13.48
CA CYS A 114 26.65 -33.87 12.59
C CYS A 114 26.88 -35.14 13.40
#